data_AF-A0A1I5X6U6-F1
#
_entry.id   AF-A0A1I5X6U6-F1
#
_cell.length_a   1.000
_cell.length_b   1.000
_cell.length_c   1.000
_cell.angle_alpha   90.00
_cell.angle_beta   90.00
_cell.angle_gamma   90.00
#
_symmetry.space_group_name_H-M   'P 1'
#
loop_
_entity.id
_entity.type
_entity.pdbx_description
1 polymer ?
#
loop_
_entity_poly.entity_id
_entity_poly.type
_entity_poly.pdbx_seq_one_letter_code
_entity_poly.pdbx_strand_id
1 'polypeptide(L)'
;MATLGSAQRRFPCESVREPSVPDQDVIPPNPSPDAEQHLETLLKEIRLDFLSAMGEAERYKQLLDEMPYLRDKVEGDYLEARDRSSRLLGHLRAVEKTLKTLASAR
;
A
#
# COMPACT_ATOMS: atom_id res chain seq x y z
N MET A 1 42.03 23.96 -34.31
CA MET A 1 42.13 24.55 -32.95
C MET A 1 41.12 25.68 -32.84
N ALA A 2 40.43 25.77 -31.70
CA ALA A 2 39.36 26.71 -31.28
C ALA A 2 38.02 25.97 -31.04
N THR A 3 37.92 25.25 -29.92
CA THR A 3 37.31 25.64 -28.62
C THR A 3 35.78 25.64 -28.60
N LEU A 4 35.24 24.67 -27.85
CA LEU A 4 33.88 24.61 -27.35
C LEU A 4 33.52 25.87 -26.55
N GLY A 5 32.29 26.35 -26.73
CA GLY A 5 31.67 27.36 -25.89
C GLY A 5 30.21 27.01 -25.66
N SER A 6 29.95 26.23 -24.61
CA SER A 6 28.62 26.10 -24.00
C SER A 6 28.27 27.41 -23.28
N ALA A 7 27.01 27.86 -23.36
CA ALA A 7 26.22 28.31 -22.20
C ALA A 7 25.04 29.23 -22.58
N GLN A 8 23.86 28.81 -22.11
CA GLN A 8 22.81 29.63 -21.50
C GLN A 8 22.21 30.80 -22.32
N ARG A 9 21.06 30.55 -22.96
CA ARG A 9 20.03 31.60 -23.06
C ARG A 9 19.17 31.56 -21.80
N ARG A 10 19.37 32.55 -20.94
CA ARG A 10 18.51 32.89 -19.81
C ARG A 10 17.21 33.47 -20.36
N PHE A 11 16.08 32.89 -19.97
CA PHE A 11 14.79 33.56 -20.04
C PHE A 11 14.59 34.32 -18.71
N PRO A 12 14.26 35.61 -18.71
CA PRO A 12 13.85 36.30 -17.49
C PRO A 12 12.41 35.89 -17.19
N CYS A 13 12.20 35.09 -16.14
CA CYS A 13 10.88 34.94 -15.54
C CYS A 13 10.77 35.99 -14.45
N GLU A 14 9.88 36.94 -14.69
CA GLU A 14 9.63 38.13 -13.89
C GLU A 14 9.14 37.79 -12.48
N SER A 15 9.53 38.63 -11.54
CA SER A 15 9.23 38.57 -10.11
C SER A 15 7.72 38.48 -9.85
N VAL A 16 7.28 37.37 -9.25
CA VAL A 16 5.99 37.30 -8.56
C VAL A 16 6.27 37.33 -7.07
N ARG A 17 5.74 38.40 -6.44
CA ARG A 17 5.86 38.77 -5.04
C ARG A 17 5.38 37.63 -4.12
N GLU A 18 6.16 37.34 -3.09
CA GLU A 18 5.73 36.53 -1.95
C GLU A 18 4.55 37.17 -1.23
N PRO A 19 3.46 36.43 -0.97
CA PRO A 19 2.58 36.71 0.14
C PRO A 19 3.12 35.98 1.38
N SER A 20 3.69 36.76 2.29
CA SER A 20 4.00 36.37 3.66
C SER A 20 2.72 35.93 4.38
N VAL A 21 2.63 34.64 4.74
CA VAL A 21 1.60 34.08 5.63
C VAL A 21 2.29 33.71 6.94
N PRO A 22 1.71 34.02 8.12
CA PRO A 22 2.37 33.87 9.40
C PRO A 22 2.54 32.40 9.78
N ASP A 23 3.65 32.14 10.48
CA ASP A 23 4.03 30.93 11.20
C ASP A 23 2.80 30.18 11.74
N GLN A 24 2.37 29.12 11.03
CA GLN A 24 1.45 28.15 11.59
C GLN A 24 2.32 27.15 12.32
N ASP A 25 2.29 27.22 13.66
CA ASP A 25 2.75 26.18 14.56
C ASP A 25 2.42 24.81 13.96
N VAL A 26 3.45 24.10 13.49
CA VAL A 26 3.35 22.71 13.05
C VAL A 26 3.18 21.87 14.32
N ILE A 27 1.98 21.89 14.89
CA ILE A 27 1.55 20.92 15.89
C ILE A 27 1.48 19.59 15.14
N PRO A 28 2.31 18.59 15.47
CA PRO A 28 2.15 17.28 14.85
C PRO A 28 0.72 16.81 15.15
N PRO A 29 -0.10 16.48 14.14
CA PRO A 29 -1.46 16.05 14.38
C PRO A 29 -1.39 14.75 15.17
N ASN A 30 -1.74 14.81 16.45
CA ASN A 30 -2.02 13.61 17.22
C ASN A 30 -3.04 12.79 16.43
N PRO A 31 -2.83 11.47 16.26
CA PRO A 31 -3.78 10.65 15.54
C PRO A 31 -5.15 10.82 16.17
N SER A 32 -6.12 11.31 15.40
CA SER A 32 -7.48 11.42 15.88
C SER A 32 -7.99 10.01 16.23
N PRO A 33 -8.79 9.86 17.30
CA PRO A 33 -9.38 8.56 17.64
C PRO A 33 -10.17 7.95 16.48
N ASP A 34 -10.73 8.79 15.60
CA ASP A 34 -11.43 8.38 14.38
C ASP A 34 -10.52 7.65 13.38
N ALA A 35 -9.26 8.07 13.24
CA ALA A 35 -8.31 7.44 12.32
C ALA A 35 -7.86 6.05 12.81
N GLU A 36 -7.66 5.90 14.12
CA GLU A 36 -7.35 4.60 14.73
C GLU A 36 -8.52 3.64 14.58
N GLN A 37 -9.74 4.08 14.89
CA GLN A 37 -10.94 3.25 14.75
C GLN A 37 -11.20 2.82 13.30
N HIS A 38 -10.91 3.70 12.34
CA HIS A 38 -10.99 3.37 10.92
C HIS A 38 -9.97 2.28 10.53
N LEU A 39 -8.71 2.41 10.97
CA LEU A 39 -7.67 1.41 10.71
C LEU A 39 -8.00 0.05 11.35
N GLU A 40 -8.58 0.02 12.54
CA GLU A 40 -9.03 -1.23 13.17
C GLU A 40 -10.15 -1.92 12.38
N THR A 41 -11.09 -1.14 11.85
CA THR A 41 -12.17 -1.66 11.00
C THR A 41 -11.57 -2.24 9.71
N LEU A 42 -10.70 -1.47 9.05
CA LEU A 42 -10.02 -1.90 7.84
C LEU A 42 -9.18 -3.16 8.06
N LEU A 43 -8.50 -3.28 9.21
CA LEU A 43 -7.73 -4.48 9.56
C LEU A 43 -8.63 -5.72 9.64
N LYS A 44 -9.82 -5.61 10.24
CA LYS A 44 -10.78 -6.71 10.34
C LYS A 44 -11.29 -7.13 8.97
N GLU A 45 -11.59 -6.18 8.10
CA GLU A 45 -12.04 -6.44 6.72
C GLU A 45 -10.96 -7.15 5.90
N ILE A 46 -9.73 -6.60 5.87
CA ILE A 46 -8.60 -7.22 5.16
C ILE A 46 -8.33 -8.63 5.68
N ARG A 47 -8.46 -8.85 7.00
CA ARG A 47 -8.25 -10.17 7.59
C ARG A 47 -9.29 -11.19 7.12
N LEU A 48 -10.56 -10.79 7.00
CA LEU A 48 -11.61 -11.67 6.48
C LEU A 48 -11.34 -12.05 5.03
N ASP A 49 -11.01 -11.06 4.19
CA ASP A 49 -10.67 -11.28 2.79
C ASP A 49 -9.44 -12.19 2.64
N PHE A 50 -8.42 -11.98 3.47
CA PHE A 50 -7.19 -12.78 3.46
C PHE A 50 -7.49 -14.25 3.75
N LEU A 51 -8.30 -14.52 4.77
CA LEU A 51 -8.69 -15.88 5.15
C LEU A 51 -9.54 -16.55 4.07
N SER A 52 -10.43 -15.82 3.40
CA SER A 52 -11.18 -16.35 2.25
C SER A 52 -10.25 -16.77 1.12
N ALA A 53 -9.36 -15.86 0.67
CA ALA A 53 -8.44 -16.13 -0.43
C ALA A 53 -7.42 -17.24 -0.09
N MET A 54 -6.98 -17.33 1.17
CA MET A 54 -6.16 -18.44 1.64
C MET A 54 -6.91 -19.77 1.55
N GLY A 55 -8.15 -19.83 2.05
CA GLY A 55 -8.95 -21.06 2.03
C GLY A 55 -9.23 -21.54 0.62
N GLU A 56 -9.48 -20.63 -0.32
CA GLU A 56 -9.58 -20.93 -1.75
C GLU A 56 -8.28 -21.55 -2.28
N ALA A 57 -7.14 -20.91 -2.05
CA ALA A 57 -5.84 -21.40 -2.49
C ALA A 57 -5.51 -22.79 -1.90
N GLU A 58 -5.79 -23.01 -0.62
CA GLU A 58 -5.59 -24.29 0.07
C GLU A 58 -6.49 -25.39 -0.53
N ARG A 59 -7.76 -25.09 -0.79
CA ARG A 59 -8.69 -26.06 -1.38
C ARG A 59 -8.32 -26.40 -2.82
N TYR A 60 -7.91 -25.42 -3.62
CA TYR A 60 -7.43 -25.68 -4.98
C TYR A 60 -6.16 -26.52 -4.97
N LYS A 61 -5.21 -26.23 -4.08
CA LYS A 61 -4.01 -27.05 -3.92
C LYS A 61 -4.36 -28.50 -3.59
N GLN A 62 -5.26 -28.70 -2.62
CA GLN A 62 -5.73 -30.04 -2.25
C GLN A 62 -6.42 -30.76 -3.43
N LEU A 63 -7.23 -30.05 -4.22
CA LEU A 63 -7.84 -30.62 -5.42
C LEU A 63 -6.80 -31.02 -6.48
N LEU A 64 -5.75 -30.22 -6.68
CA LEU A 64 -4.68 -30.54 -7.62
C LEU A 64 -3.86 -31.75 -7.17
N ASP A 65 -3.73 -31.96 -5.86
CA ASP A 65 -3.06 -33.12 -5.26
C ASP A 65 -3.94 -34.39 -5.35
N GLU A 66 -5.25 -34.27 -5.05
CA GLU A 66 -6.22 -35.39 -5.05
C GLU A 66 -6.69 -35.79 -6.46
N MET A 67 -6.83 -34.81 -7.36
CA MET A 67 -7.45 -34.97 -8.68
C MET A 67 -6.60 -34.26 -9.75
N PRO A 68 -5.41 -34.80 -10.10
CA PRO A 68 -4.46 -34.10 -10.99
C PRO A 68 -5.01 -33.77 -12.38
N TYR A 69 -6.02 -34.49 -12.85
CA TYR A 69 -6.70 -34.23 -14.13
C TYR A 69 -7.51 -32.92 -14.14
N LEU A 70 -7.72 -32.28 -12.98
CA LEU A 70 -8.32 -30.96 -12.88
C LEU A 70 -7.34 -29.82 -13.14
N ARG A 71 -6.05 -30.09 -13.33
CA ARG A 71 -5.01 -29.05 -13.46
C ARG A 71 -5.36 -27.97 -14.47
N ASP A 72 -5.69 -28.38 -15.70
CA ASP A 72 -6.06 -27.45 -16.78
C ASP A 72 -7.35 -26.66 -16.51
N LYS A 73 -8.11 -27.00 -15.46
CA LYS A 73 -9.35 -26.33 -15.07
C LYS A 73 -9.15 -25.34 -13.93
N VAL A 74 -8.27 -25.63 -12.97
CA VAL A 74 -8.22 -24.88 -11.70
C VAL A 74 -6.83 -24.36 -11.33
N GLU A 75 -5.78 -24.66 -12.10
CA GLU A 75 -4.43 -24.14 -11.83
C GLU A 75 -4.39 -22.60 -11.91
N GLY A 76 -5.15 -22.00 -12.83
CA GLY A 76 -5.32 -20.55 -12.91
C GLY A 76 -5.91 -19.96 -11.63
N ASP A 77 -7.04 -20.52 -11.18
CA ASP A 77 -7.72 -20.06 -9.95
C ASP A 77 -6.84 -20.25 -8.71
N TYR A 78 -6.08 -21.34 -8.62
CA TYR A 78 -5.11 -21.55 -7.56
C TYR A 78 -4.07 -20.43 -7.50
N LEU A 79 -3.48 -20.09 -8.64
CA LEU A 79 -2.47 -19.04 -8.72
C LEU A 79 -3.08 -17.68 -8.37
N GLU A 80 -4.30 -17.38 -8.83
CA GLU A 80 -5.00 -16.15 -8.49
C GLU A 80 -5.30 -16.04 -6.99
N ALA A 81 -5.85 -17.09 -6.38
CA ALA A 81 -6.16 -17.11 -4.94
C ALA A 81 -4.89 -16.97 -4.08
N ARG A 82 -3.79 -17.63 -4.49
CA ARG A 82 -2.48 -17.52 -3.82
C ARG A 82 -1.89 -16.12 -3.95
N ASP A 83 -1.98 -15.51 -5.12
CA ASP A 83 -1.48 -14.15 -5.36
C ASP A 83 -2.33 -13.12 -4.60
N ARG A 84 -3.65 -13.31 -4.57
CA ARG A 84 -4.58 -12.47 -3.80
C ARG A 84 -4.28 -12.54 -2.30
N SER A 85 -4.13 -13.74 -1.74
CA SER A 85 -3.77 -13.91 -0.33
C SER A 85 -2.42 -13.26 -0.01
N SER A 86 -1.43 -13.37 -0.90
CA SER A 86 -0.11 -12.70 -0.73
C SER A 86 -0.22 -11.17 -0.68
N ARG A 87 -1.06 -10.56 -1.54
CA ARG A 87 -1.31 -9.11 -1.52
C ARG A 87 -2.02 -8.69 -0.25
N LEU A 88 -3.08 -9.40 0.13
CA LEU A 88 -3.86 -9.14 1.35
C LEU A 88 -3.00 -9.24 2.61
N LEU A 89 -2.07 -10.19 2.68
CA LEU A 89 -1.09 -10.27 3.76
C LEU A 89 -0.19 -9.03 3.83
N GLY A 90 0.22 -8.49 2.68
CA GLY A 90 0.95 -7.23 2.60
C GLY A 90 0.15 -6.06 3.16
N HIS A 91 -1.13 -5.94 2.77
CA HIS A 91 -2.04 -4.92 3.29
C HIS A 91 -2.26 -5.06 4.80
N LEU A 92 -2.52 -6.28 5.28
CA LEU A 92 -2.71 -6.59 6.70
C LEU A 92 -1.52 -6.10 7.53
N ARG A 93 -0.29 -6.49 7.12
CA ARG A 93 0.95 -6.06 7.79
C ARG A 93 1.17 -4.56 7.76
N ALA A 94 0.77 -3.88 6.68
CA ALA A 94 0.90 -2.43 6.59
C ALA A 94 -0.01 -1.75 7.61
N VAL A 95 -1.28 -2.16 7.69
CA VAL A 95 -2.25 -1.60 8.65
C VAL A 95 -1.86 -1.90 10.10
N GLU A 96 -1.44 -3.13 10.41
CA GLU A 96 -0.95 -3.51 11.74
C GLU A 96 0.25 -2.65 12.18
N LYS A 97 1.21 -2.40 11.27
CA LYS A 97 2.37 -1.54 11.56
C LYS A 97 1.94 -0.11 11.82
N THR A 98 1.02 0.43 11.01
CA THR A 98 0.50 1.79 11.22
C THR A 98 -0.16 1.92 12.59
N LEU A 99 -1.06 0.99 12.94
CA LEU A 99 -1.69 0.98 14.27
C LEU A 99 -0.66 0.93 15.40
N LYS A 100 0.37 0.09 15.27
CA LYS A 100 1.47 0.02 16.23
C LYS A 100 2.25 1.34 16.35
N THR A 101 2.48 2.03 15.24
CA THR A 101 3.13 3.35 15.22
C THR A 101 2.29 4.38 15.95
N LEU A 102 0.97 4.40 15.73
CA LEU A 102 0.06 5.33 16.42
C LEU A 102 0.00 5.06 17.93
N ALA A 103 -0.02 3.78 18.33
CA ALA A 103 -0.04 3.39 19.74
C ALA A 103 1.28 3.74 20.47
N SER A 104 2.42 3.67 19.77
CA SER A 104 3.75 3.98 20.34
C SER A 104 4.07 5.48 20.38
N ALA A 105 3.30 6.29 19.64
CA ALA A 105 3.47 7.75 19.60
C ALA A 105 2.68 8.49 20.70
N ARG A 106 1.92 7.75 21.52
CA ARG A 106 1.22 8.24 22.72
C ARG A 106 2.11 8.11 23.94
#